data_AF-A0A7J9WVD3-F1
#
_entry.id   AF-A0A7J9WVD3-F1
#
_cell.length_a   1.000
_cell.length_b   1.000
_cell.length_c   1.000
_cell.angle_alpha   90.00
_cell.angle_beta   90.00
_cell.angle_gamma   90.00
#
_symmetry.space_group_name_H-M   'P 1'
#
loop_
_entity.id
_entity.type
_entity.pdbx_description
1 polymer ?
#
loop_
_entity_poly.entity_id
_entity_poly.type
_entity_poly.pdbx_seq_one_letter_code
_entity_poly.pdbx_strand_id
1 'polypeptide(L)'
;MSDRPTNDDLYGGSNGKKSVGQLVKEISEDFSTLIRKEIDLAKQELGSSVAAKAKGIASIVIAAVFGFFALIFLLLAVRDGLDTFLWTWVADLVTALILILVGVGAVLFARRKLATPIKADLTKQTVKEDIEWAKTLGKR
;
A
#
# COMPACT_ATOMS: atom_id res chain seq x y z
N MET A 1 -48.32 -41.47 -53.00
CA MET A 1 -46.91 -41.22 -52.65
C MET A 1 -46.87 -39.87 -51.94
N SER A 2 -46.98 -39.88 -50.62
CA SER A 2 -46.98 -38.67 -49.79
C SER A 2 -46.27 -39.03 -48.49
N ASP A 3 -44.95 -38.95 -48.52
CA ASP A 3 -44.11 -39.06 -47.33
C ASP A 3 -44.43 -37.88 -46.43
N ARG A 4 -45.21 -38.17 -45.39
CA ARG A 4 -45.61 -37.23 -44.36
C ARG A 4 -44.56 -37.34 -43.25
N PRO A 5 -43.85 -36.26 -42.90
CA PRO A 5 -42.94 -36.30 -41.76
C PRO A 5 -43.75 -36.62 -40.49
N THR A 6 -43.44 -37.76 -39.87
CA THR A 6 -43.95 -38.17 -38.56
C THR A 6 -43.33 -37.28 -37.51
N ASN A 7 -44.18 -36.68 -36.66
CA ASN A 7 -43.84 -35.70 -35.64
C ASN A 7 -43.07 -36.30 -34.44
N ASP A 8 -42.28 -37.35 -34.64
CA ASP A 8 -41.62 -38.10 -33.57
C ASP A 8 -40.30 -37.44 -33.10
N ASP A 9 -39.84 -36.39 -33.79
CA ASP A 9 -38.58 -35.70 -33.46
C ASP A 9 -38.75 -34.49 -32.51
N LEU A 10 -39.97 -34.20 -32.04
CA LEU A 10 -40.28 -32.97 -31.28
C LEU A 10 -40.42 -33.14 -29.76
N TYR A 11 -40.25 -34.36 -29.22
CA TYR A 11 -40.31 -34.63 -27.78
C TYR A 11 -38.96 -35.03 -27.17
N GLY A 12 -37.91 -34.26 -27.46
CA GLY A 12 -36.71 -34.18 -26.60
C GLY A 12 -36.72 -32.94 -25.67
N GLY A 13 -37.78 -32.13 -25.74
CA GLY A 13 -37.93 -30.91 -24.95
C GLY A 13 -38.40 -31.21 -23.53
N SER A 14 -37.46 -31.32 -22.59
CA SER A 14 -37.73 -31.29 -21.16
C SER A 14 -38.21 -29.90 -20.71
N ASN A 15 -39.44 -29.54 -21.07
CA ASN A 15 -40.17 -28.42 -20.47
C ASN A 15 -40.90 -28.91 -19.22
N GLY A 16 -40.41 -28.54 -18.04
CA GLY A 16 -41.11 -28.83 -16.79
C GLY A 16 -40.40 -28.30 -15.56
N LYS A 17 -40.43 -26.97 -15.36
CA LYS A 17 -40.12 -26.23 -14.12
C LYS A 17 -38.75 -26.61 -13.52
N LYS A 18 -37.73 -25.75 -13.67
CA LYS A 18 -36.48 -25.87 -12.89
C LYS A 18 -36.86 -26.24 -11.45
N SER A 19 -36.47 -27.44 -11.03
CA SER A 19 -36.77 -27.93 -9.69
C SER A 19 -36.21 -26.94 -8.68
N VAL A 20 -36.85 -26.77 -7.52
CA VAL A 20 -36.32 -25.93 -6.43
C VAL A 20 -34.87 -26.32 -6.11
N GLY A 21 -34.53 -27.61 -6.20
CA GLY A 21 -33.15 -28.08 -6.04
C GLY A 21 -32.17 -27.62 -7.13
N GLN A 22 -32.66 -27.39 -8.36
CA GLN A 22 -31.85 -26.90 -9.47
C GLN A 22 -31.63 -25.38 -9.41
N LEU A 23 -32.62 -24.61 -8.95
CA LEU A 23 -32.44 -23.17 -8.66
C LEU A 23 -31.48 -22.94 -7.48
N VAL A 24 -31.61 -23.72 -6.41
CA VAL A 24 -30.72 -23.60 -5.24
C VAL A 24 -29.28 -23.95 -5.64
N LYS A 25 -29.09 -24.94 -6.53
CA LYS A 25 -27.77 -25.28 -7.07
C LYS A 25 -27.18 -24.13 -7.90
N GLU A 26 -27.96 -23.53 -8.79
CA GLU A 26 -27.53 -22.41 -9.63
C GLU A 26 -27.17 -21.16 -8.79
N ILE A 27 -27.98 -20.82 -7.79
CA ILE A 27 -27.69 -19.73 -6.84
C ILE A 27 -26.42 -20.01 -6.02
N SER A 28 -26.20 -21.26 -5.59
CA SER A 28 -24.99 -21.65 -4.86
C SER A 28 -23.73 -21.57 -5.74
N GLU A 29 -23.84 -21.91 -7.02
CA GLU A 29 -22.76 -21.79 -8.00
C GLU A 29 -22.45 -20.31 -8.32
N ASP A 30 -23.47 -19.48 -8.47
CA ASP A 30 -23.32 -18.03 -8.67
C ASP A 30 -22.71 -17.33 -7.45
N PHE A 31 -23.15 -17.69 -6.25
CA PHE A 31 -22.58 -17.16 -5.01
C PHE A 31 -21.11 -17.58 -4.82
N SER A 32 -20.78 -18.84 -5.13
CA SER A 32 -19.39 -19.31 -5.13
C SER A 32 -18.53 -18.55 -6.14
N THR A 33 -19.10 -18.22 -7.30
CA THR A 33 -18.43 -17.44 -8.35
C THR A 33 -18.20 -16.00 -7.92
N LEU A 34 -19.17 -15.35 -7.26
CA LEU A 34 -19.03 -14.01 -6.69
C LEU A 34 -17.92 -13.95 -5.64
N ILE A 35 -17.91 -14.86 -4.68
CA ILE A 35 -16.86 -14.92 -3.65
C ILE A 35 -15.48 -15.07 -4.29
N ARG A 36 -15.36 -15.93 -5.31
CA ARG A 36 -14.09 -16.13 -6.01
C ARG A 36 -13.63 -14.86 -6.72
N LYS A 37 -14.55 -14.12 -7.35
CA LYS A 37 -14.29 -12.82 -7.97
C LYS A 37 -13.87 -11.76 -6.94
N GLU A 38 -14.52 -11.69 -5.79
CA GLU A 38 -14.18 -10.77 -4.69
C GLU A 38 -12.75 -11.04 -4.19
N ILE A 39 -12.39 -12.33 -4.03
CA ILE A 39 -11.03 -12.74 -3.64
C ILE A 39 -10.02 -12.39 -4.72
N ASP A 40 -10.33 -12.63 -6.00
CA ASP A 40 -9.43 -12.32 -7.11
C ASP A 40 -9.24 -10.81 -7.28
N LEU A 41 -10.30 -10.02 -7.10
CA LEU A 41 -10.24 -8.56 -7.08
C LEU A 41 -9.41 -8.06 -5.90
N ALA A 42 -9.68 -8.56 -4.69
CA ALA A 42 -8.91 -8.22 -3.50
C ALA A 42 -7.43 -8.58 -3.66
N LYS A 43 -7.09 -9.72 -4.25
CA LYS A 43 -5.70 -10.09 -4.56
C LYS A 43 -5.05 -9.11 -5.54
N GLN A 44 -5.76 -8.66 -6.57
CA GLN A 44 -5.25 -7.68 -7.53
C GLN A 44 -5.03 -6.30 -6.88
N GLU A 45 -5.99 -5.84 -6.08
CA GLU A 45 -5.91 -4.55 -5.40
C GLU A 45 -4.84 -4.55 -4.29
N LEU A 46 -4.76 -5.62 -3.51
CA LEU A 46 -3.69 -5.83 -2.53
C LEU A 46 -2.33 -5.94 -3.22
N GLY A 47 -2.22 -6.73 -4.29
CA GLY A 47 -0.99 -6.91 -5.04
C GLY A 47 -0.48 -5.61 -5.66
N SER A 48 -1.37 -4.83 -6.28
CA SER A 48 -1.02 -3.53 -6.86
C SER A 48 -0.67 -2.50 -5.79
N SER A 49 -1.41 -2.45 -4.68
CA SER A 49 -1.13 -1.58 -3.54
C SER A 49 0.21 -1.91 -2.87
N VAL A 50 0.50 -3.20 -2.65
CA VAL A 50 1.77 -3.67 -2.08
C VAL A 50 2.92 -3.40 -3.03
N ALA A 51 2.77 -3.69 -4.33
CA ALA A 51 3.81 -3.43 -5.32
C ALA A 51 4.12 -1.93 -5.44
N ALA A 52 3.10 -1.06 -5.43
CA ALA A 52 3.29 0.39 -5.45
C ALA A 52 4.01 0.89 -4.19
N LYS A 53 3.58 0.42 -3.00
CA LYS A 53 4.26 0.74 -1.73
C LYS A 53 5.71 0.23 -1.71
N ALA A 54 5.95 -0.99 -2.18
CA ALA A 54 7.28 -1.58 -2.24
C ALA A 54 8.21 -0.80 -3.18
N LYS A 55 7.74 -0.40 -4.37
CA LYS A 55 8.48 0.47 -5.29
C LYS A 55 8.78 1.83 -4.66
N GLY A 56 7.81 2.41 -3.95
CA GLY A 56 8.01 3.67 -3.24
C GLY A 56 9.04 3.59 -2.11
N ILE A 57 9.03 2.50 -1.33
CA ILE A 57 10.06 2.27 -0.30
C ILE A 57 11.43 2.05 -0.94
N ALA A 58 11.49 1.24 -2.00
CA ALA A 58 12.74 0.98 -2.72
C ALA A 58 13.35 2.27 -3.29
N SER A 59 12.55 3.15 -3.89
CA SER A 59 13.05 4.43 -4.41
C SER A 59 13.55 5.36 -3.31
N ILE A 60 12.90 5.39 -2.15
CA ILE A 60 13.36 6.16 -0.98
C ILE A 60 14.70 5.62 -0.47
N VAL A 61 14.86 4.30 -0.38
CA VAL A 61 16.12 3.67 0.05
C VAL A 61 17.24 4.00 -0.93
N ILE A 62 17.00 3.88 -2.22
CA ILE A 62 17.97 4.24 -3.26
C ILE A 62 18.35 5.71 -3.14
N ALA A 63 17.36 6.61 -3.06
CA ALA A 63 17.60 8.04 -2.90
C ALA A 63 18.38 8.36 -1.62
N ALA A 64 18.10 7.67 -0.51
CA ALA A 64 18.81 7.84 0.75
C ALA A 64 20.29 7.40 0.62
N VAL A 65 20.56 6.26 -0.02
CA VAL A 65 21.92 5.75 -0.24
C VAL A 65 22.72 6.71 -1.13
N PHE A 66 22.18 7.10 -2.28
CA PHE A 66 22.86 8.04 -3.17
C PHE A 66 23.01 9.43 -2.54
N GLY A 67 21.99 9.90 -1.81
CA GLY A 67 22.06 11.16 -1.07
C GLY A 67 23.12 11.12 0.03
N PHE A 68 23.29 10.00 0.72
CA PHE A 68 24.34 9.81 1.72
C PHE A 68 25.74 9.87 1.10
N PHE A 69 25.97 9.16 0.00
CA PHE A 69 27.25 9.25 -0.71
C PHE A 69 27.51 10.66 -1.26
N ALA A 70 26.49 11.30 -1.85
CA ALA A 70 26.61 12.68 -2.34
C ALA A 70 27.00 13.65 -1.21
N LEU A 71 26.43 13.49 0.00
CA LEU A 71 26.79 14.28 1.16
C LEU A 71 28.26 14.07 1.59
N ILE A 72 28.74 12.81 1.58
CA ILE A 72 30.15 12.50 1.88
C ILE A 72 31.08 13.21 0.89
N PHE A 73 30.83 13.05 -0.42
CA PHE A 73 31.65 13.70 -1.45
C PHE A 73 31.58 15.23 -1.38
N LEU A 74 30.43 15.79 -1.03
CA LEU A 74 30.29 17.23 -0.82
C LEU A 74 31.14 17.71 0.35
N LEU A 75 31.14 16.99 1.48
CA LEU A 75 31.97 17.33 2.64
C LEU A 75 33.46 17.21 2.32
N LEU A 76 33.87 16.19 1.58
CA LEU A 76 35.25 16.04 1.11
C LEU A 76 35.63 17.20 0.17
N ALA A 77 34.77 17.56 -0.77
CA ALA A 77 35.03 18.69 -1.68
C ALA A 77 35.13 20.03 -0.93
N VAL A 78 34.29 20.24 0.10
CA VAL A 78 34.38 21.42 0.98
C VAL A 78 35.71 21.40 1.74
N ARG A 79 36.06 20.27 2.36
CA ARG A 79 37.31 20.10 3.10
C ARG A 79 38.53 20.37 2.23
N ASP A 80 38.63 19.69 1.09
CA ASP A 80 39.76 19.80 0.16
C ASP A 80 39.83 21.21 -0.45
N GLY A 81 38.66 21.83 -0.72
CA GLY A 81 38.59 23.22 -1.15
C GLY A 81 39.12 24.19 -0.09
N LEU A 82 38.75 24.01 1.18
CA LEU A 82 39.26 24.82 2.29
C LEU A 82 40.74 24.59 2.57
N ASP A 83 41.22 23.35 2.39
CA ASP A 83 42.64 22.99 2.57
C ASP A 83 43.57 23.74 1.60
N THR A 84 43.06 24.22 0.46
CA THR A 84 43.85 25.08 -0.44
C THR A 84 44.14 26.48 0.13
N PHE A 85 43.36 26.95 1.11
CA PHE A 85 43.47 28.28 1.70
C PHE A 85 43.86 28.26 3.18
N LEU A 86 43.62 27.15 3.88
CA LEU A 86 43.78 27.00 5.32
C LEU A 86 44.68 25.80 5.63
N TRP A 87 45.19 25.73 6.87
CA TRP A 87 45.82 24.50 7.35
C TRP A 87 44.80 23.36 7.44
N THR A 88 45.25 22.14 7.14
CA THR A 88 44.39 20.95 7.03
C THR A 88 43.55 20.71 8.27
N TRP A 89 44.12 20.88 9.45
CA TRP A 89 43.36 20.74 10.70
C TRP A 89 42.28 21.81 10.88
N VAL A 90 42.48 23.02 10.36
CA VAL A 90 41.46 24.10 10.37
C VAL A 90 40.36 23.79 9.37
N ALA A 91 40.71 23.34 8.16
CA ALA A 91 39.75 22.93 7.14
C ALA A 91 38.84 21.80 7.66
N ASP A 92 39.41 20.83 8.37
CA ASP A 92 38.67 19.75 9.04
C ASP A 92 37.68 20.27 10.10
N LEU A 93 38.13 21.18 10.97
CA LEU A 93 37.27 21.77 12.01
C LEU A 93 36.13 22.60 11.42
N VAL A 94 36.40 23.40 10.39
CA VAL A 94 35.37 24.20 9.73
C VAL A 94 34.35 23.32 9.01
N THR A 95 34.81 22.28 8.32
CA THR A 95 33.92 21.31 7.66
C THR A 95 33.05 20.57 8.68
N ALA A 96 33.62 20.17 9.83
CA ALA A 96 32.89 19.56 10.92
C ALA A 96 31.83 20.53 11.51
N LEU A 97 32.17 21.80 11.67
CA LEU A 97 31.24 22.83 12.14
C LEU A 97 30.05 23.01 11.17
N ILE A 98 30.33 23.06 9.86
CA ILE A 98 29.28 23.12 8.83
C ILE A 98 28.33 21.93 8.96
N LEU A 99 28.87 20.72 9.11
CA LEU A 99 28.08 19.50 9.27
C LEU A 99 27.19 19.54 10.51
N ILE A 100 27.71 20.02 11.65
CA ILE A 100 26.94 20.18 12.88
C ILE A 100 25.78 21.17 12.67
N LEU A 101 26.04 22.32 12.04
CA LEU A 101 25.00 23.33 11.79
C LEU A 101 23.88 22.79 10.90
N VAL A 102 24.24 22.08 9.82
CA VAL A 102 23.26 21.42 8.93
C VAL A 102 22.48 20.35 9.71
N GLY A 103 23.16 19.54 10.52
CA GLY A 103 22.52 18.51 11.35
C GLY A 103 21.52 19.09 12.37
N VAL A 104 21.90 20.15 13.07
CA VAL A 104 21.00 20.88 13.99
C VAL A 104 19.80 21.44 13.22
N GLY A 105 20.03 22.07 12.06
CA GLY A 105 18.96 22.57 11.20
C GLY A 105 17.98 21.47 10.78
N ALA A 106 18.48 20.31 10.38
CA ALA A 106 17.68 19.15 10.00
C ALA A 106 16.84 18.61 11.17
N VAL A 107 17.43 18.50 12.37
CA VAL A 107 16.71 18.08 13.59
C VAL A 107 15.61 19.08 13.94
N LEU A 108 15.89 20.38 13.91
CA LEU A 108 14.89 21.41 14.19
C LEU A 108 13.75 21.40 13.16
N PHE A 109 14.07 21.21 11.88
CA PHE A 109 13.07 21.07 10.82
C PHE A 109 12.19 19.84 11.03
N ALA A 110 12.81 18.68 11.31
CA ALA A 110 12.09 17.45 11.60
C ALA A 110 11.17 17.61 12.81
N ARG A 111 11.66 18.20 13.90
CA ARG A 111 10.85 18.47 15.10
C ARG A 111 9.65 19.37 14.79
N ARG A 112 9.79 20.40 13.97
CA ARG A 112 8.66 21.27 13.54
C ARG A 112 7.62 20.50 12.73
N LYS A 113 8.07 19.68 11.77
CA LYS A 113 7.18 18.83 10.96
C LYS A 113 6.43 17.80 11.80
N LEU A 114 7.10 17.19 12.78
CA LEU A 114 6.52 16.18 13.67
C LEU A 114 5.66 16.79 14.80
N ALA A 115 5.93 18.03 15.21
CA ALA A 115 5.14 18.77 16.19
C ALA A 115 3.83 19.33 15.61
N THR A 116 3.67 19.31 14.29
CA THR A 116 2.37 19.59 13.67
C THR A 116 1.50 18.36 13.97
N PRO A 117 0.38 18.49 14.73
CA PRO A 117 -0.45 17.34 15.02
C PRO A 117 -0.94 16.77 13.70
N ILE A 118 -0.43 15.58 13.34
CA ILE A 118 -1.11 14.70 12.41
C ILE A 118 -2.51 14.60 12.99
N LYS A 119 -3.55 15.02 12.25
CA LYS A 119 -4.96 14.93 12.68
C LYS A 119 -5.30 13.45 12.89
N ALA A 120 -4.85 12.90 14.02
CA ALA A 120 -5.07 11.56 14.50
C ALA A 120 -6.43 11.47 15.21
N ASP A 121 -7.27 12.50 15.06
CA ASP A 121 -8.61 12.55 15.63
C ASP A 121 -9.52 11.50 14.98
N LEU A 122 -9.33 11.20 13.68
CA LEU A 122 -10.09 10.15 12.99
C LEU A 122 -9.70 8.74 13.45
N THR A 123 -8.41 8.45 13.62
CA THR A 123 -7.94 7.11 14.03
C THR A 123 -8.26 6.81 15.50
N LYS A 124 -8.24 7.81 16.37
CA LYS A 124 -8.59 7.61 17.79
C LYS A 124 -10.09 7.44 18.01
N GLN A 125 -10.93 8.08 17.20
CA GLN A 125 -12.39 7.89 17.27
C GLN A 125 -12.79 6.50 16.78
N THR A 126 -12.33 6.08 15.60
CA THR A 126 -12.64 4.72 15.07
C THR A 126 -12.17 3.62 16.03
N VAL A 127 -10.95 3.72 16.57
CA VAL A 127 -10.45 2.72 17.54
C VAL A 127 -11.23 2.75 18.86
N LYS A 128 -11.71 3.91 19.32
CA LYS A 128 -12.57 3.99 20.52
C LYS A 128 -13.94 3.37 20.28
N GLU A 129 -14.56 3.66 19.15
CA GLU A 129 -15.86 3.11 18.76
C GLU A 129 -15.79 1.59 18.60
N ASP A 130 -14.72 1.05 18.02
CA ASP A 130 -14.50 -0.40 17.89
C ASP A 130 -14.35 -1.10 19.26
N ILE A 131 -13.65 -0.48 20.21
CA ILE A 131 -13.50 -1.01 21.57
C ILE A 131 -14.81 -0.94 22.35
N GLU A 132 -15.58 0.14 22.17
CA GLU A 132 -16.90 0.28 22.80
C GLU A 132 -17.90 -0.73 22.25
N TRP A 133 -17.95 -0.92 20.93
CA TRP A 133 -18.77 -1.93 20.28
C TRP A 133 -18.41 -3.34 20.74
N ALA A 134 -17.12 -3.68 20.81
CA ALA A 134 -16.65 -4.97 21.32
C ALA A 134 -17.03 -5.22 22.79
N LYS A 135 -17.01 -4.19 23.64
CA LYS A 135 -17.47 -4.28 25.03
C LYS A 135 -18.97 -4.52 25.15
N THR A 136 -19.78 -3.98 24.23
CA THR A 136 -21.24 -4.21 24.26
C THR A 136 -21.62 -5.64 23.87
N LEU A 137 -20.83 -6.30 23.02
CA LEU A 137 -21.04 -7.70 22.64
C LEU A 137 -20.71 -8.69 23.76
N GLY A 138 -19.67 -8.41 24.55
CA GLY A 138 -19.30 -9.25 25.70
C GLY A 138 -20.23 -9.15 26.91
N LYS A 139 -21.27 -8.30 26.84
CA LYS A 139 -22.23 -8.05 27.94
C LYS A 139 -23.63 -8.62 27.66
N ARG A 140 -23.80 -9.43 26.61
CA ARG A 140 -25.02 -10.19 26.33
C ARG A 140 -24.86 -11.66 26.65
#